data_AF-A0A8T7E9N5-F1
#
_entry.id   AF-A0A8T7E9N5-F1
#
_cell.length_a   1.000
_cell.length_b   1.000
_cell.length_c   1.000
_cell.angle_alpha   90.00
_cell.angle_beta   90.00
_cell.angle_gamma   90.00
#
_symmetry.space_group_name_H-M   'P 1'
#
loop_
_entity.id
_entity.type
_entity.pdbx_description
1 polymer ?
#
loop_
_entity_poly.entity_id
_entity_poly.type
_entity_poly.pdbx_seq_one_letter_code
_entity_poly.pdbx_strand_id
1 'polypeptide(L)'
;MVIEDLLASARYVVDETGERTAVQLDLPVWENIITLLAQTKSDENGNDDAAWDTFMKTLAESVVDTGIPDLAAEHDHYLYGSPKRQTA
;
A
#
# COMPACT_ATOMS: atom_id res chain seq x y z
N MET A 1 11.39 -14.26 -18.84
CA MET A 1 10.08 -13.89 -19.43
C MET A 1 10.25 -12.58 -20.15
N VAL A 2 10.03 -12.52 -21.46
CA VAL A 2 10.07 -11.26 -22.21
C VAL A 2 8.69 -10.60 -22.00
N ILE A 3 8.65 -9.29 -21.74
CA ILE A 3 7.39 -8.55 -21.51
C ILE A 3 6.40 -8.74 -22.69
N GLU A 4 6.93 -9.00 -23.88
CA GLU A 4 6.16 -9.30 -25.09
C GLU A 4 5.30 -10.57 -24.96
N ASP A 5 5.79 -11.63 -24.31
CA ASP A 5 5.04 -12.87 -24.08
C ASP A 5 3.85 -12.65 -23.12
N LEU A 6 4.05 -11.76 -22.14
CA LEU A 6 3.02 -11.36 -21.19
C LEU A 6 1.90 -10.57 -21.89
N LEU A 7 2.27 -9.58 -22.71
CA LEU A 7 1.33 -8.76 -23.47
C LEU A 7 0.57 -9.57 -24.52
N ALA A 8 1.22 -10.56 -25.13
CA ALA A 8 0.59 -11.45 -26.11
C ALA A 8 -0.47 -12.39 -25.49
N SER A 9 -0.33 -12.76 -24.21
CA SER A 9 -1.28 -13.66 -23.52
C SER A 9 -2.43 -12.92 -22.81
N ALA A 10 -2.27 -11.63 -22.53
CA ALA A 10 -3.26 -10.85 -21.80
C ALA A 10 -4.52 -10.58 -22.64
N ARG A 11 -5.66 -11.12 -22.20
CA ARG A 11 -6.98 -10.80 -22.75
C ARG A 11 -7.79 -9.97 -21.76
N TYR A 12 -8.20 -8.78 -22.17
CA TYR A 12 -9.09 -7.95 -21.36
C TYR A 12 -10.51 -8.48 -21.42
N VAL A 13 -11.10 -8.67 -20.25
CA VAL A 13 -12.52 -8.98 -20.09
C VAL A 13 -13.25 -7.67 -19.85
N VAL A 14 -14.28 -7.43 -20.66
CA VAL A 14 -15.15 -6.27 -20.57
C VAL A 14 -16.53 -6.71 -20.06
N ASP A 15 -17.17 -5.86 -19.27
CA ASP A 15 -18.54 -6.08 -18.82
C ASP A 15 -19.58 -5.69 -19.88
N GLU A 16 -20.86 -5.81 -19.52
CA GLU A 16 -21.99 -5.47 -20.39
C GLU A 16 -22.05 -3.99 -20.77
N THR A 17 -21.36 -3.12 -20.01
CA THR A 17 -21.27 -1.67 -20.26
C THR A 17 -20.04 -1.29 -21.09
N GLY A 18 -19.14 -2.25 -21.36
CA GLY A 18 -17.90 -2.06 -22.11
C GLY A 18 -16.71 -1.63 -21.23
N GLU A 19 -16.87 -1.58 -19.91
CA GLU A 19 -15.78 -1.28 -19.00
C GLU A 19 -14.89 -2.52 -18.79
N ARG A 20 -13.56 -2.31 -18.73
CA ARG A 20 -12.59 -3.38 -18.52
C ARG A 20 -12.59 -3.76 -17.04
N THR A 21 -13.05 -4.97 -16.72
CA THR A 21 -13.22 -5.42 -15.33
C THR A 21 -12.19 -6.46 -14.91
N ALA A 22 -11.59 -7.18 -15.85
CA ALA A 22 -10.57 -8.18 -15.54
C ALA A 22 -9.59 -8.39 -16.71
N VAL A 23 -8.50 -9.09 -16.40
CA VAL A 23 -7.54 -9.60 -17.39
C VAL A 23 -7.43 -11.11 -17.23
N GLN A 24 -7.71 -11.83 -18.30
CA GLN A 24 -7.47 -13.26 -18.40
C GLN A 24 -6.03 -13.49 -18.87
N LEU A 25 -5.30 -14.34 -18.16
CA LEU A 25 -3.92 -14.72 -18.42
C LEU A 25 -3.80 -16.24 -18.42
N ASP A 26 -2.82 -16.75 -19.17
CA ASP A 26 -2.48 -18.17 -19.13
C ASP A 26 -1.79 -18.51 -17.80
N LEU A 27 -2.12 -19.67 -17.23
CA LEU A 27 -1.59 -20.12 -15.94
C LEU A 27 -0.05 -20.06 -15.82
N PRO A 28 0.73 -20.53 -16.80
CA PRO A 28 2.20 -20.43 -16.73
C PRO A 28 2.70 -18.98 -16.71
N VAL A 29 1.99 -18.05 -17.34
CA VAL A 29 2.33 -16.62 -17.30
C VAL A 29 2.03 -16.06 -15.91
N TRP A 30 0.90 -16.43 -15.31
CA TRP A 30 0.54 -16.03 -13.95
C TRP A 30 1.57 -16.50 -12.91
N GLU A 31 2.02 -17.76 -12.98
CA GLU A 31 3.03 -18.32 -12.07
C GLU A 31 4.37 -17.57 -12.14
N ASN A 32 4.77 -17.16 -13.35
CA ASN A 32 5.97 -16.35 -13.55
C ASN A 32 5.83 -14.94 -12.97
N ILE A 33 4.66 -14.30 -13.08
CA ILE A 33 4.38 -12.99 -12.46
C ILE A 33 4.50 -13.10 -10.95
N ILE A 34 3.90 -14.12 -10.34
CA ILE A 34 3.95 -14.34 -8.88
C ILE A 34 5.40 -14.53 -8.42
N THR A 35 6.20 -15.30 -9.16
CA THR A 35 7.62 -15.51 -8.86
C THR A 35 8.40 -14.20 -8.92
N LEU A 36 8.15 -13.36 -9.94
CA LEU A 36 8.79 -12.06 -10.09
C LEU A 36 8.41 -11.11 -8.94
N LEU A 37 7.13 -11.05 -8.57
CA LEU A 37 6.64 -10.22 -7.46
C LEU A 37 7.24 -10.64 -6.12
N ALA A 38 7.39 -11.94 -5.88
CA ALA A 38 8.03 -12.44 -4.67
C ALA A 38 9.52 -12.06 -4.59
N GLN A 39 10.21 -12.02 -5.73
CA GLN A 39 11.60 -11.56 -5.81
C GLN A 39 11.70 -10.04 -5.56
N THR A 40 10.79 -9.24 -6.11
CA THR A 40 10.77 -7.78 -5.88
C THR A 40 10.50 -7.42 -4.42
N LYS A 41 9.62 -8.15 -3.71
CA LYS A 41 9.38 -7.90 -2.27
C LYS A 41 10.57 -8.19 -1.38
N SER A 42 11.58 -8.92 -1.86
CA SER A 42 12.78 -9.22 -1.08
C SER A 42 13.76 -8.04 -1.01
N ASP A 43 13.58 -7.01 -1.85
CA ASP A 43 14.36 -5.76 -1.79
C ASP A 43 13.79 -4.74 -0.79
N GLU A 44 12.63 -5.01 -0.17
CA GLU A 44 12.02 -4.15 0.87
C GLU A 44 12.71 -4.29 2.24
N ASN A 45 13.74 -5.13 2.36
CA ASN A 45 14.36 -5.45 3.65
C ASN A 45 15.68 -4.72 3.93
N GLY A 46 15.95 -3.60 3.25
CA GLY A 46 17.19 -2.85 3.38
C GLY A 46 16.94 -1.36 3.62
N ASN A 47 16.93 -0.95 4.89
CA ASN A 47 17.06 0.44 5.38
C ASN A 47 15.77 1.27 5.60
N ASP A 48 14.61 0.64 5.77
CA ASP A 48 13.35 1.35 6.05
C ASP A 48 13.39 2.20 7.34
N ASP A 49 14.11 1.76 8.38
CA ASP A 49 14.21 2.50 9.65
C ASP A 49 14.84 3.89 9.46
N ALA A 50 15.91 4.00 8.67
CA ALA A 50 16.57 5.29 8.44
C ALA A 50 15.77 6.21 7.51
N ALA A 51 15.03 5.64 6.56
CA ALA A 51 14.10 6.39 5.72
C ALA A 51 12.94 6.94 6.55
N TRP A 52 12.43 6.13 7.48
CA TRP A 52 11.38 6.51 8.42
C TRP A 52 11.85 7.60 9.39
N ASP A 53 13.06 7.46 9.95
CA ASP A 53 13.67 8.50 10.80
C ASP A 53 13.83 9.84 10.06
N THR A 54 14.26 9.79 8.80
CA THR A 54 14.42 10.98 7.96
C THR A 54 13.06 11.64 7.67
N PHE A 55 12.03 10.83 7.40
CA PHE A 55 10.66 11.31 7.21
C PHE A 55 10.12 11.99 8.48
N MET A 56 10.26 11.35 9.64
CA MET A 56 9.78 11.88 10.92
C MET A 56 10.49 13.19 11.29
N LYS A 57 11.79 13.30 11.01
CA LYS A 57 12.54 14.56 11.19
C LYS A 57 12.02 15.68 10.30
N THR A 58 11.79 15.39 9.02
CA THR A 58 11.27 16.37 8.05
C THR A 58 9.87 16.84 8.42
N LEU A 59 9.02 15.90 8.88
CA LEU A 59 7.69 16.21 9.37
C LEU A 59 7.76 17.17 10.57
N ALA A 60 8.60 16.87 11.56
CA ALA A 60 8.79 17.70 12.75
C ALA A 60 9.24 19.13 12.41
N GLU A 61 10.15 19.28 11.44
CA GLU A 61 10.61 20.59 10.95
C GLU A 61 9.52 21.34 10.15
N SER A 62 8.55 20.62 9.58
CA SER A 62 7.47 21.16 8.76
C SER A 62 6.17 21.40 9.54
N VAL A 63 6.12 21.04 10.84
CA VAL A 63 4.94 21.28 11.67
C VAL A 63 4.72 22.79 11.82
N VAL A 64 3.58 23.26 11.30
CA VAL A 64 3.09 24.60 11.55
C VAL A 64 2.42 24.60 12.93
N ASP A 65 2.87 25.47 13.83
CA ASP A 65 2.17 25.70 15.09
C ASP A 65 0.81 26.35 14.80
N THR A 66 -0.23 25.51 14.81
CA THR A 66 -1.61 25.93 14.56
C THR A 66 -2.35 26.29 15.85
N GLY A 67 -1.71 26.13 17.03
CA GLY A 67 -2.37 26.26 18.33
C GLY A 67 -3.39 25.15 18.65
N ILE A 68 -3.55 24.17 17.78
CA ILE A 68 -4.41 23.00 18.00
C ILE A 68 -3.56 21.93 18.71
N PRO A 69 -3.99 21.42 19.89
CA PRO A 69 -3.25 20.37 20.58
C PRO A 69 -3.30 19.06 19.79
N ASP A 70 -2.36 18.16 20.07
CA ASP A 70 -2.33 16.84 19.45
C ASP A 70 -3.65 16.09 19.72
N LEU A 71 -4.38 15.81 18.64
CA LEU A 71 -5.66 15.10 18.65
C LEU A 71 -5.49 13.60 18.40
N ALA A 72 -4.26 13.07 18.29
CA ALA A 72 -4.00 11.63 18.08
C ALA A 72 -4.75 10.77 19.11
N ALA A 73 -4.86 11.25 20.35
CA ALA A 73 -5.61 10.59 21.41
C ALA A 73 -7.11 10.41 21.12
N GLU A 74 -7.72 11.21 20.23
CA GLU A 74 -9.14 11.09 19.87
C GLU A 74 -9.41 9.99 18.82
N HIS A 75 -8.37 9.45 18.18
CA HIS A 75 -8.51 8.42 17.14
C HIS A 75 -8.75 7.01 17.69
N ASP A 76 -8.45 6.74 18.98
CA ASP A 76 -8.69 5.44 19.64
C ASP A 76 -10.18 5.02 19.60
N HIS A 77 -11.08 6.01 19.59
CA HIS A 77 -12.52 5.77 19.54
C HIS A 77 -12.95 5.06 18.25
N TYR A 78 -12.33 5.41 17.11
CA TYR A 78 -12.64 4.82 15.81
C TYR A 78 -12.06 3.43 15.62
N LEU A 79 -10.97 3.11 16.33
CA LEU A 79 -10.32 1.80 16.24
C LEU A 79 -10.94 0.75 17.17
N TYR A 80 -11.33 1.13 18.39
CA TYR A 80 -11.74 0.17 19.43
C TYR A 80 -13.20 0.28 19.88
N GLY A 81 -13.94 1.28 19.36
CA GLY A 81 -15.39 1.46 19.61
C GLY A 81 -15.79 1.65 21.08
N SER A 82 -14.82 1.70 22.00
CA SER A 82 -15.05 1.76 23.44
C SER A 82 -14.81 3.18 23.94
N PRO A 83 -15.64 3.71 24.86
CA PRO A 83 -15.37 5.00 25.48
C PRO A 83 -14.03 4.96 26.23
N LYS A 84 -13.22 6.02 26.12
CA LYS A 84 -11.94 6.15 26.85
C LYS A 84 -12.14 5.83 28.33
N ARG A 85 -11.25 5.02 28.92
CA ARG A 85 -11.12 4.92 30.38
C ARG A 85 -10.65 6.28 30.89
N GLN A 86 -11.54 7.01 31.56
CA GLN A 86 -11.13 8.18 32.34
C GLN A 86 -10.30 7.66 33.52
N THR A 87 -8.99 7.86 33.47
CA THR A 87 -8.17 7.78 34.69
C THR A 87 -8.55 8.95 35.58
N ALA A 88 -8.98 8.62 36.79
CA ALA A 88 -9.22 9.53 37.90
C ALA A 88 -7.91 10.14 38.42
#